data_AF-A0A412JIG5-F1
#
_entry.id   AF-A0A412JIG5-F1
#
_cell.length_a   1.000
_cell.length_b   1.000
_cell.length_c   1.000
_cell.angle_alpha   90.00
_cell.angle_beta   90.00
_cell.angle_gamma   90.00
#
_symmetry.space_group_name_H-M   'P 1'
#
loop_
_entity.id
_entity.type
_entity.pdbx_description
1 polymer ?
#
loop_
_entity_poly.entity_id
_entity_poly.type
_entity_poly.pdbx_seq_one_letter_code
_entity_poly.pdbx_strand_id
1 'polypeptide(L)'
;MKSSEIKIGDVFCVTMNKANGITPKSGDINRDKYFVVLGFDDNGNVYGGVIFNSYININLPPFVQAMQHPVKGKDYNFLLHDSYIDCLILI
;
A
#
# COMPACT_ATOMS: atom_id res chain seq x y z
N MET A 1 10.97 13.42 -8.58
CA MET A 1 11.92 12.31 -8.73
C MET A 1 12.24 12.12 -10.20
N LYS A 2 13.49 11.82 -10.55
CA LYS A 2 13.81 11.37 -11.91
C LYS A 2 13.35 9.90 -12.02
N SER A 3 12.62 9.57 -13.09
CA SER A 3 12.09 8.22 -13.34
C SER A 3 13.19 7.13 -13.35
N SER A 4 14.44 7.48 -13.64
CA SER A 4 15.60 6.57 -13.72
C SER A 4 16.09 5.98 -12.39
N GLU A 5 15.50 6.34 -11.25
CA GLU A 5 15.97 5.90 -9.92
C GLU A 5 14.99 4.96 -9.20
N ILE A 6 13.76 4.82 -9.71
CA ILE A 6 12.73 3.97 -9.10
C ILE A 6 13.03 2.51 -9.41
N LYS A 7 12.93 1.64 -8.41
CA LYS A 7 13.17 0.20 -8.52
C LYS A 7 11.98 -0.60 -7.99
N ILE A 8 11.86 -1.82 -8.47
CA ILE A 8 10.94 -2.81 -7.89
C ILE A 8 11.29 -3.00 -6.42
N GLY A 9 10.28 -2.93 -5.55
CA GLY A 9 10.42 -2.99 -4.11
C GLY A 9 10.55 -1.62 -3.43
N ASP A 10 10.71 -0.53 -4.18
CA ASP A 10 10.66 0.81 -3.59
C ASP A 10 9.28 1.08 -2.99
N VAL A 11 9.28 1.75 -1.84
CA VAL A 11 8.06 2.07 -1.08
C VAL A 11 7.87 3.58 -1.02
N PHE A 12 6.69 4.03 -1.44
CA PHE A 12 6.32 5.44 -1.45
C PHE A 12 5.16 5.71 -0.51
N CYS A 13 5.22 6.80 0.23
CA CYS A 13 4.07 7.31 0.96
C CYS A 13 3.24 8.20 0.02
N VAL A 14 1.98 7.86 -0.18
CA VAL A 14 1.04 8.57 -1.06
C VAL A 14 -0.21 8.96 -0.29
N THR A 15 -0.65 10.20 -0.49
CA THR A 15 -1.91 10.68 0.09
C THR A 15 -3.06 10.27 -0.82
N MET A 16 -3.91 9.36 -0.34
CA MET A 16 -5.00 8.75 -1.10
C MET A 16 -6.36 9.12 -0.51
N ASN A 17 -7.39 9.12 -1.35
CA ASN A 17 -8.78 9.31 -0.94
C ASN A 17 -9.71 8.34 -1.69
N LYS A 18 -11.03 8.60 -1.64
CA LYS A 18 -12.04 7.76 -2.31
C LYS A 18 -11.83 7.62 -3.81
N ALA A 19 -11.27 8.63 -4.49
CA ALA A 19 -10.95 8.57 -5.92
C ALA A 19 -9.86 7.54 -6.23
N ASN A 20 -9.04 7.18 -5.25
CA ASN A 20 -8.00 6.15 -5.36
C ASN A 20 -8.40 4.84 -4.63
N GLY A 21 -9.68 4.64 -4.31
CA GLY A 21 -10.17 3.42 -3.67
C GLY A 21 -9.95 3.32 -2.15
N ILE A 22 -9.45 4.38 -1.50
CA ILE A 22 -9.26 4.42 -0.04
C ILE A 22 -10.46 5.09 0.62
N THR A 23 -11.01 4.47 1.67
CA THR A 23 -12.01 5.09 2.54
C THR A 23 -11.33 5.71 3.76
N PRO A 24 -11.30 7.06 3.88
CA PRO A 24 -10.78 7.72 5.07
C PRO A 24 -11.63 7.43 6.33
N LYS A 25 -11.07 7.60 7.54
CA LYS A 25 -11.88 7.54 8.77
C LYS A 25 -12.80 8.76 8.83
N SER A 26 -13.85 8.67 9.64
CA SER A 26 -14.76 9.78 9.88
C SER A 26 -13.99 11.03 10.33
N GLY A 27 -14.14 12.14 9.58
CA GLY A 27 -13.43 13.40 9.82
C GLY A 27 -12.19 13.61 8.94
N ASP A 28 -11.64 12.55 8.34
CA ASP A 28 -10.51 12.64 7.41
C ASP A 28 -11.02 12.83 5.96
N ILE A 29 -10.34 13.68 5.18
CA ILE A 29 -10.58 13.79 3.73
C ILE A 29 -9.70 12.82 2.90
N ASN A 30 -8.56 12.44 3.46
CA ASN A 30 -7.52 11.66 2.80
C ASN A 30 -6.72 10.86 3.84
N ARG A 31 -5.89 9.95 3.35
CA ARG A 31 -4.99 9.12 4.17
C ARG A 31 -3.70 8.87 3.48
N ASP A 32 -2.63 8.97 4.25
CA ASP A 32 -1.31 8.54 3.81
C ASP A 32 -1.24 7.02 3.86
N LYS A 33 -0.84 6.45 2.72
CA LYS A 33 -0.68 5.02 2.50
C LYS A 33 0.67 4.74 1.89
N TYR A 34 1.25 3.61 2.28
CA TYR A 34 2.45 3.11 1.61
C TYR A 34 2.05 2.30 0.38
N PHE A 35 2.72 2.57 -0.73
CA PHE A 35 2.58 1.94 -2.04
C PHE A 35 3.92 1.31 -2.43
N VAL A 36 3.92 0.08 -2.92
CA VAL A 36 5.14 -0.63 -3.36
C VAL A 36 5.16 -0.70 -4.88
N VAL A 37 6.31 -0.43 -5.46
CA VAL A 37 6.58 -0.65 -6.89
C VAL A 37 6.72 -2.13 -7.16
N LEU A 38 5.88 -2.67 -8.04
CA LEU A 38 5.88 -4.07 -8.46
C LEU A 38 6.53 -4.26 -9.83
N GLY A 39 6.49 -3.25 -10.69
CA GLY A 39 7.04 -3.33 -12.02
C GLY A 39 6.86 -2.05 -12.81
N PHE A 40 7.14 -2.14 -14.10
CA PHE A 40 7.01 -1.04 -15.06
C PHE A 40 6.34 -1.54 -16.33
N ASP A 41 5.55 -0.69 -16.98
CA ASP A 41 5.05 -0.96 -18.33
C ASP A 41 6.13 -0.71 -19.40
N ASP A 42 5.82 -1.03 -20.65
CA ASP A 42 6.73 -0.83 -21.78
C ASP A 42 7.10 0.65 -22.02
N ASN A 43 6.33 1.59 -21.47
CA ASN A 43 6.57 3.03 -21.53
C ASN A 43 7.34 3.56 -20.30
N GLY A 44 7.68 2.69 -19.34
CA GLY A 44 8.34 3.06 -18.09
C GLY A 44 7.41 3.62 -17.01
N ASN A 45 6.08 3.50 -17.17
CA ASN A 45 5.13 3.85 -16.11
C ASN A 45 5.19 2.81 -14.99
N VAL A 46 5.17 3.28 -13.75
CA VAL A 46 5.21 2.42 -12.56
C VAL A 46 3.90 1.66 -12.43
N TYR A 47 3.99 0.33 -12.33
CA TYR A 47 2.94 -0.50 -11.76
C TYR A 47 3.24 -0.78 -10.29
N GLY A 48 2.21 -0.68 -9.47
CA GLY A 48 2.30 -1.15 -8.11
C GLY A 48 0.93 -1.45 -7.56
N GLY A 49 0.78 -1.27 -6.27
CA GLY A 49 -0.46 -1.56 -5.58
C GLY A 49 -0.29 -2.72 -4.65
N VAL A 50 0.28 -2.39 -3.50
CA VAL A 50 -0.10 -3.05 -2.27
C VAL A 50 -0.15 -1.95 -1.23
N ILE A 51 -1.16 -2.00 -0.37
CA ILE A 51 -1.41 -0.96 0.62
C ILE A 51 -1.11 -1.51 2.00
N PHE A 52 -0.40 -0.72 2.80
CA PHE A 52 -0.15 -1.06 4.20
C PHE A 52 -1.32 -0.61 5.07
N ASN A 53 -1.79 -1.53 5.91
CA ASN A 53 -2.83 -1.30 6.91
C ASN A 53 -2.32 -1.71 8.29
N SER A 54 -2.59 -0.91 9.32
CA SER A 54 -2.24 -1.26 10.70
C SER A 54 -2.99 -2.51 11.20
N TYR A 55 -4.16 -2.79 10.62
CA TYR A 55 -5.03 -3.90 11.00
C TYR A 55 -5.71 -4.50 9.76
N ILE A 56 -5.93 -5.83 9.79
CA ILE A 56 -6.81 -6.51 8.85
C ILE A 56 -8.25 -6.10 9.13
N ASN A 57 -9.00 -5.71 8.11
CA ASN A 57 -10.44 -5.49 8.24
C ASN A 57 -11.17 -6.84 8.28
N ILE A 58 -11.56 -7.26 9.48
CA ILE A 58 -12.25 -8.55 9.73
C ILE A 58 -13.63 -8.66 9.06
N ASN A 59 -14.18 -7.55 8.57
CA ASN A 59 -15.45 -7.53 7.84
C ASN A 59 -15.30 -7.89 6.35
N LEU A 60 -14.06 -8.01 5.85
CA LEU A 60 -13.81 -8.46 4.47
C LEU A 60 -14.02 -9.97 4.34
N PRO A 61 -14.31 -10.49 3.14
CA PRO A 61 -14.40 -11.93 2.91
C PRO A 61 -13.14 -12.67 3.39
N PRO A 62 -13.24 -13.91 3.92
CA PRO A 62 -12.08 -14.64 4.46
C PRO A 62 -10.92 -14.80 3.47
N PHE A 63 -11.21 -14.95 2.18
CA PHE A 63 -10.16 -15.03 1.15
C PHE A 63 -9.38 -13.72 1.04
N VAL A 64 -10.01 -12.56 1.21
CA VAL A 64 -9.34 -11.25 1.19
C VAL A 64 -8.47 -11.08 2.44
N GLN A 65 -8.97 -11.54 3.59
CA GLN A 65 -8.18 -11.52 4.84
C GLN A 65 -6.94 -12.42 4.73
N ALA A 66 -7.06 -13.58 4.06
CA ALA A 66 -5.95 -14.49 3.82
C ALA A 66 -4.86 -13.92 2.88
N MET A 67 -5.20 -12.91 2.07
CA MET A 67 -4.26 -12.20 1.18
C MET A 67 -3.52 -11.06 1.88
N GLN A 68 -3.65 -10.91 3.21
CA GLN A 68 -2.97 -9.88 3.98
C GLN A 68 -1.63 -10.42 4.52
N HIS A 69 -0.52 -9.90 4.00
CA HIS A 69 0.81 -10.33 4.43
C HIS A 69 1.30 -9.52 5.65
N PRO A 70 1.60 -10.14 6.80
CA PRO A 70 2.06 -9.42 7.98
C PRO A 70 3.50 -8.91 7.80
N VAL A 71 3.74 -7.67 8.22
CA VAL A 71 5.07 -7.06 8.27
C VAL A 71 5.35 -6.48 9.65
N LYS A 72 6.58 -6.68 10.14
CA LYS A 72 6.99 -6.18 11.45
C LYS A 72 7.54 -4.77 11.33
N GLY A 73 7.06 -3.87 12.18
CA GLY A 73 7.50 -2.47 12.16
C GLY A 73 9.00 -2.34 12.42
N LYS A 74 9.56 -3.22 13.27
CA LYS A 74 11.00 -3.27 13.55
C LYS A 74 11.89 -3.58 12.34
N ASP A 75 11.34 -4.19 11.29
CA ASP A 75 12.11 -4.58 10.10
C ASP A 75 12.17 -3.43 9.08
N TYR A 76 11.33 -2.39 9.24
CA TYR A 76 11.19 -1.28 8.30
C TYR A 76 11.07 0.06 9.03
N ASN A 77 12.10 0.90 8.94
CA ASN A 77 12.18 2.18 9.65
C ASN A 77 11.04 3.17 9.32
N PHE A 78 10.37 3.01 8.18
CA PHE A 78 9.23 3.86 7.80
C PHE A 78 7.92 3.41 8.44
N LEU A 79 7.84 2.22 9.03
CA LEU A 79 6.65 1.74 9.72
C LEU A 79 6.68 2.15 11.19
N LEU A 80 5.60 2.79 11.65
CA LEU A 80 5.43 3.15 13.06
C LEU A 80 4.94 1.97 13.92
N HIS A 81 4.42 0.92 13.29
CA HIS A 81 3.84 -0.25 13.94
C HIS A 81 3.83 -1.44 12.98
N ASP A 82 3.69 -2.65 13.56
CA ASP A 82 3.35 -3.84 12.79
C ASP A 82 2.14 -3.55 11.89
N SER A 83 2.23 -3.98 10.63
CA SER A 83 1.25 -3.67 9.61
C SER A 83 0.98 -4.91 8.76
N TYR A 84 0.04 -4.78 7.84
CA TYR A 84 -0.36 -5.80 6.88
C TYR A 84 -0.36 -5.21 5.49
N ILE A 85 0.27 -5.92 4.56
CA ILE A 85 0.28 -5.59 3.14
C ILE A 85 -0.92 -6.28 2.50
N ASP A 86 -1.81 -5.48 1.90
CA ASP A 86 -2.91 -6.01 1.08
C ASP A 86 -2.39 -6.47 -0.28
N CYS A 87 -2.22 -7.78 -0.46
CA CYS A 87 -1.72 -8.37 -1.70
C CYS A 87 -2.82 -8.65 -2.74
N LEU A 88 -4.07 -8.24 -2.49
CA LEU A 88 -5.17 -8.41 -3.43
C LEU A 88 -5.29 -7.22 -4.40
N ILE A 89 -5.02 -6.00 -3.91
CA ILE A 89 -5.31 -4.77 -4.64
C ILE A 89 -4.06 -4.25 -5.34
N LEU A 90 -3.97 -4.46 -6.65
CA LEU A 90 -3.06 -3.72 -7.55
C LEU A 90 -3.68 -2.36 -7.89
N ILE A 91 -2.88 -1.29 -7.92
CA ILE A 91 -3.28 0.11 -8.14
C ILE A 91 -2.35 0.75 -9.17
#